data_AF-A0A537MYA9-F1
#
_entry.id   AF-A0A537MYA9-F1
#
_cell.length_a   1.000
_cell.length_b   1.000
_cell.length_c   1.000
_cell.angle_alpha   90.00
_cell.angle_beta   90.00
_cell.angle_gamma   90.00
#
_symmetry.space_group_name_H-M   'P 1'
#
loop_
_entity.id
_entity.type
_entity.pdbx_description
1 polymer ?
#
loop_
_entity_poly.entity_id
_entity_poly.type
_entity_poly.pdbx_seq_one_letter_code
_entity_poly.pdbx_strand_id
1 'polypeptide(L)' 'MPSSPPLSGITVIELGHSVAAPYACEILGDLGADVIKIEKADG' A
#
# COMPACT_ATOMS: atom_id res chain seq x y z
N MET A 1 4.86 1.18 -25.92
CA MET A 1 3.73 1.25 -24.98
C MET A 1 4.33 1.25 -23.59
N PRO A 2 4.14 2.26 -22.74
CA PRO A 2 4.51 2.09 -21.34
C PRO A 2 3.66 0.96 -20.78
N SER A 3 4.30 -0.08 -20.24
CA SER A 3 3.59 -1.12 -19.50
C SER A 3 3.10 -0.50 -18.20
N SER A 4 1.81 -0.62 -17.90
CA SER A 4 1.27 -0.20 -16.61
C SER A 4 2.06 -0.86 -15.47
N PRO A 5 2.24 -0.17 -14.33
CA PRO A 5 2.86 -0.77 -13.15
C PRO A 5 2.18 -2.10 -12.77
N PRO A 6 2.93 -3.08 -12.22
CA PRO A 6 2.41 -4.43 -11.99
C PRO A 6 1.14 -4.50 -11.12
N LEU A 7 0.93 -3.53 -10.23
CA LEU A 7 -0.23 -3.46 -9.34
C LEU A 7 -1.21 -2.32 -9.69
N SER A 8 -1.12 -1.78 -10.91
CA SER A 8 -2.03 -0.72 -11.36
C SER A 8 -3.50 -1.15 -11.25
N GLY A 9 -4.32 -0.32 -10.60
CA GLY A 9 -5.75 -0.58 -10.39
C GLY A 9 -6.08 -1.47 -9.19
N ILE A 10 -5.08 -1.89 -8.41
CA ILE A 10 -5.28 -2.62 -7.16
C ILE A 10 -5.31 -1.63 -6.00
N THR A 11 -6.32 -1.76 -5.13
CA THR A 11 -6.39 -1.06 -3.84
C THR A 11 -5.97 -2.01 -2.72
N VAL A 12 -5.04 -1.56 -1.87
CA VAL A 12 -4.54 -2.31 -0.71
C VAL A 12 -4.97 -1.59 0.56
N ILE A 13 -5.57 -2.33 1.50
CA ILE A 13 -5.93 -1.81 2.81
C ILE A 13 -4.88 -2.25 3.84
N GLU A 14 -4.13 -1.29 4.38
CA GLU A 14 -3.13 -1.53 5.42
C GLU A 14 -3.77 -1.39 6.80
N LEU A 15 -3.84 -2.51 7.54
CA LEU A 15 -4.33 -2.57 8.93
C LEU A 15 -3.20 -2.84 9.95
N GLY A 16 -1.97 -2.96 9.47
CA GLY A 16 -0.82 -3.31 10.29
C GLY A 16 -0.22 -2.08 10.98
N HIS A 17 0.56 -2.33 12.03
CA HIS A 17 1.23 -1.29 12.81
C HIS A 17 2.74 -1.57 12.84
N SER A 18 3.52 -0.62 13.40
CA SER A 18 4.98 -0.71 13.49
C SER A 18 5.65 -0.67 12.11
N VAL A 19 6.74 -1.40 11.89
CA VAL A 19 7.62 -1.21 10.72
C VAL A 19 7.27 -2.14 9.56
N ALA A 20 6.93 -3.40 9.85
CA ALA A 20 6.83 -4.42 8.81
C ALA A 20 5.68 -4.17 7.83
N ALA A 21 4.50 -3.77 8.31
CA ALA A 21 3.34 -3.54 7.47
C ALA A 21 3.46 -2.27 6.59
N PRO A 22 3.87 -1.10 7.12
CA PRO A 22 4.12 0.07 6.27
C PRO A 22 5.22 -0.20 5.24
N TYR A 23 6.29 -0.90 5.61
CA TYR A 23 7.38 -1.21 4.68
C TYR A 23 6.93 -2.14 3.54
N ALA A 24 6.12 -3.15 3.86
CA ALA A 24 5.53 -3.99 2.83
C ALA A 24 4.62 -3.18 1.91
N CYS A 25 3.80 -2.27 2.47
CA CYS A 25 2.87 -1.46 1.68
C CYS A 25 3.57 -0.38 0.85
N GLU A 26 4.71 0.13 1.30
CA GLU A 26 5.59 1.02 0.52
C GLU A 26 6.02 0.34 -0.78
N ILE A 27 6.49 -0.91 -0.70
CA ILE A 27 6.86 -1.71 -1.89
C ILE A 27 5.64 -1.92 -2.81
N LEU A 28 4.45 -2.16 -2.26
CA LEU A 28 3.23 -2.32 -3.06
C LEU A 28 2.82 -1.01 -3.76
N GLY A 29 2.98 0.13 -3.10
CA GLY A 29 2.74 1.46 -3.66
C GLY A 29 3.70 1.77 -4.81
N ASP A 30 4.98 1.45 -4.66
CA ASP A 30 6.00 1.59 -5.72
C ASP A 30 5.68 0.75 -6.96
N LEU A 31 5.03 -0.41 -6.77
CA LEU A 31 4.54 -1.27 -7.84
C LEU A 31 3.21 -0.78 -8.45
N GLY A 32 2.65 0.33 -7.95
CA GLY A 32 1.50 1.05 -8.50
C GLY A 32 0.15 0.74 -7.86
N ALA A 33 0.14 0.15 -6.66
CA ALA A 33 -1.08 -0.02 -5.88
C ALA A 33 -1.53 1.30 -5.21
N ASP A 34 -2.83 1.45 -5.02
CA ASP A 34 -3.42 2.50 -4.17
C ASP A 34 -3.53 1.98 -2.74
N VAL A 35 -2.63 2.44 -1.86
CA VAL A 35 -2.54 1.96 -0.47
C VAL A 35 -3.30 2.89 0.46
N ILE A 36 -4.25 2.34 1.19
CA ILE A 36 -5.04 3.06 2.19
C ILE A 36 -4.71 2.51 3.58
N LYS A 37 -4.07 3.34 4.41
CA LYS A 37 -3.78 3.00 5.80
C LYS A 37 -4.99 3.26 6.70
N ILE A 38 -5.31 2.29 7.54
CA ILE A 38 -6.34 2.40 8.57
C ILE A 38 -5.66 2.41 9.94
N GLU A 39 -5.65 3.59 10.55
CA GLU A 39 -5.21 3.78 11.94
C GLU A 39 -6.42 3.67 12.89
N LYS A 40 -6.16 3.51 14.19
CA LYS A 40 -7.24 3.72 15.16
C LYS A 40 -7.61 5.21 15.18
N ALA A 41 -8.80 5.50 15.65
CA ALA A 41 -9.26 6.89 15.78
C ALA A 41 -8.36 7.74 16.70
N ASP A 42 -7.68 7.09 17.65
CA ASP A 42 -6.74 7.67 18.59
C ASP A 42 -5.26 7.38 18.25
N GLY A 43 -4.99 6.60 17.20
CA GLY A 43 -3.65 6.12 16.79
C GLY A 43 -3.55 4.60 16.74
#